data_AF-A0A2N0NIQ5-F1
#
_entry.id   AF-A0A2N0NIQ5-F1
#
_cell.length_a   1.000
_cell.length_b   1.000
_cell.length_c   1.000
_cell.angle_alpha   90.00
_cell.angle_beta   90.00
_cell.angle_gamma   90.00
#
_symmetry.space_group_name_H-M   'P 1'
#
loop_
_entity.id
_entity.type
_entity.pdbx_description
1 polymer ?
#
loop_
_entity_poly.entity_id
_entity_poly.type
_entity_poly.pdbx_seq_one_letter_code
_entity_poly.pdbx_strand_id
1 'polypeptide(L)'
;GNTRIDTEPIAKISANDQAGYIGELVNQTLNHSVRSLPPTSYRILHLMVHALIGASAPQPALAFLRKNNQTATDAERYCTDHIRNDWVILKNLLNCSDENLALIFHSLIFSMTEKPPLPNQQIKSSADRENWETEFHRNYIAPQIRNIIETATNFRMKLNAALAKNQKNNVIEGEINQTLVMDKQYRLENLPALWRTIGLVNFESFRAYYMSDLAKNRTNYPFLSIFFKYAGQLELLKHLLPIVKFVQVLNSKLGYQLTRQKAREMSFRQFIEKESNDGENDGIFKGLKTAFDDFCVGWNRVLPFVKRYHCHELLREKPNMAYKLPVVFGLMEPKDTGIFLCAILDFLVDLQNKFLEEVMLMPPGTCRSLKFLDKLTFNTEQTVSSTSKLKSARPNTTNGYCLQSMYLDQVRSANIINFDWDDEILTYSQRNLAVAKGQDIIYDLTKIEEELANILVFEKVYIETQPDSPLYLEVFPYHLELFQGYMGILNDIKNLITQEPITIEKMHLLFVSGISSSFASEILSSLVILLCFVKRTAVGDGEIPIKGYVSRWMILSSLYAREGFSRFLNIDLRLKHLVALYEFVEEQ
;
A
#
# COMPACT_ATOMS: atom_id res chain seq x y z
N GLY A 1 -17.76 13.50 20.84
CA GLY A 1 -18.66 13.64 19.69
C GLY A 1 -17.84 13.51 18.44
N ASN A 2 -17.95 12.38 17.74
CA ASN A 2 -17.24 12.09 16.49
C ASN A 2 -18.19 11.26 15.63
N THR A 3 -19.14 11.92 14.99
CA THR A 3 -19.82 11.37 13.82
C THR A 3 -18.91 11.60 12.64
N ARG A 4 -18.52 10.51 11.98
CA ARG A 4 -17.83 10.52 10.70
C ARG A 4 -18.79 11.11 9.66
N ILE A 5 -18.76 12.43 9.49
CA ILE A 5 -19.42 13.10 8.37
C ILE A 5 -18.51 12.80 7.18
N ASP A 6 -18.77 11.69 6.49
CA ASP A 6 -18.42 11.40 5.10
C ASP A 6 -18.73 9.92 4.83
N THR A 7 -20.01 9.56 4.99
CA THR A 7 -20.58 8.33 4.45
C THR A 7 -21.92 8.63 3.80
N GLU A 8 -22.01 9.74 3.06
CA GLU A 8 -22.92 9.70 1.93
C GLU A 8 -22.23 8.87 0.86
N PRO A 9 -22.93 7.90 0.23
CA PRO A 9 -22.50 7.44 -1.08
C PRO A 9 -22.30 8.70 -1.91
N ILE A 10 -21.34 8.71 -2.85
CA ILE A 10 -21.38 9.71 -3.92
C ILE A 10 -22.68 9.43 -4.67
N ALA A 11 -23.80 9.96 -4.15
CA ALA A 11 -25.06 10.11 -4.83
C ALA A 11 -24.65 10.93 -6.04
N LYS A 12 -24.70 10.27 -7.20
CA LYS A 12 -24.43 10.80 -8.53
C LYS A 12 -24.40 12.32 -8.47
N ILE A 13 -23.19 12.89 -8.37
CA ILE A 13 -23.00 14.32 -8.59
C ILE A 13 -23.67 14.55 -9.93
N SER A 14 -24.77 15.29 -9.92
CA SER A 14 -25.45 15.70 -11.14
C SER A 14 -24.35 16.28 -12.04
N ALA A 15 -24.04 15.59 -13.12
CA ALA A 15 -22.98 16.04 -14.02
C ALA A 15 -23.32 17.48 -14.39
N ASN A 16 -22.42 18.42 -14.10
CA ASN A 16 -22.46 19.76 -14.68
C ASN A 16 -22.12 19.62 -16.17
N ASP A 17 -23.00 18.95 -16.92
CA ASP A 17 -22.86 18.71 -18.34
C ASP A 17 -23.00 20.07 -19.03
N GLN A 18 -21.86 20.68 -19.32
CA GLN A 18 -21.80 21.87 -20.17
C GLN A 18 -21.89 21.44 -21.63
N ALA A 19 -22.79 22.07 -22.38
CA ALA A 19 -22.94 21.82 -23.81
C ALA A 19 -21.77 22.45 -24.59
N GLY A 20 -21.19 21.68 -25.52
CA GLY A 20 -20.09 22.12 -26.36
C GLY A 20 -18.75 21.49 -25.99
N TYR A 21 -17.69 21.98 -26.63
CA TYR A 21 -16.32 21.59 -26.29
C TYR A 21 -15.95 22.25 -24.96
N ILE A 22 -15.31 21.50 -24.07
CA ILE A 22 -14.80 22.01 -22.80
C ILE A 22 -13.29 22.03 -22.91
N GLY A 23 -12.69 23.22 -22.82
CA GLY A 23 -11.24 23.34 -22.77
C GLY A 23 -10.67 22.69 -21.53
N GLU A 24 -9.65 21.86 -21.69
CA GLU A 24 -8.97 21.19 -20.58
C GLU A 24 -7.45 21.44 -20.62
N LEU A 25 -6.80 21.30 -19.47
CA LEU A 25 -5.35 21.29 -19.39
C LEU A 25 -4.83 19.90 -19.77
N VAL A 26 -3.59 19.82 -20.23
CA VAL A 26 -2.94 18.55 -20.55
C VAL A 26 -2.92 17.65 -19.32
N ASN A 27 -3.62 16.52 -19.39
CA ASN A 27 -3.74 15.57 -18.30
C ASN A 27 -2.77 14.38 -18.49
N GLN A 28 -1.78 14.27 -17.61
CA GLN A 28 -0.75 13.22 -17.63
C GLN A 28 -1.17 11.92 -16.90
N THR A 29 -2.35 11.88 -16.31
CA THR A 29 -2.84 10.71 -15.57
C THR A 29 -3.15 9.58 -16.54
N LEU A 30 -2.49 8.43 -16.33
CA LEU A 30 -2.58 7.25 -17.20
C LEU A 30 -4.03 6.76 -17.37
N ASN A 31 -4.77 6.65 -16.26
CA ASN A 31 -6.12 6.08 -16.22
C ASN A 31 -7.23 7.14 -16.29
N HIS A 32 -6.91 8.39 -16.65
CA HIS A 32 -7.93 9.41 -16.82
C HIS A 32 -8.90 9.02 -17.94
N SER A 33 -10.18 9.03 -17.62
CA SER A 33 -11.25 8.92 -18.59
C SER A 33 -12.42 9.79 -18.15
N VAL A 34 -13.33 10.02 -19.09
CA VAL A 34 -14.53 10.81 -18.88
C VAL A 34 -15.74 9.94 -19.19
N ARG A 35 -16.79 10.03 -18.36
CA ARG A 35 -18.04 9.26 -18.49
C ARG A 35 -17.78 7.73 -18.46
N SER A 36 -18.44 6.98 -19.34
CA SER A 36 -18.39 5.52 -19.44
C SER A 36 -17.31 5.00 -20.38
N LEU A 37 -16.49 5.87 -20.97
CA LEU A 37 -15.40 5.47 -21.85
C LEU A 37 -14.23 4.85 -21.07
N PRO A 38 -13.68 3.72 -21.54
CA PRO A 38 -12.38 3.24 -21.08
C PRO A 38 -11.28 4.27 -21.34
N PRO A 39 -10.22 4.34 -20.52
CA PRO A 39 -9.12 5.30 -20.70
C PRO A 39 -8.54 5.32 -22.13
N THR A 40 -8.29 4.13 -22.70
CA THR A 40 -7.78 4.01 -24.08
C THR A 40 -8.74 4.61 -25.11
N SER A 41 -10.05 4.35 -24.97
CA SER A 41 -11.07 4.85 -25.89
C SER A 41 -11.23 6.36 -25.80
N TYR A 42 -11.22 6.89 -24.58
CA TYR A 42 -11.21 8.33 -24.35
C TYR A 42 -9.97 8.97 -24.99
N ARG A 43 -8.77 8.44 -24.75
CA ARG A 43 -7.52 8.99 -25.30
C ARG A 43 -7.46 8.94 -26.83
N ILE A 44 -7.94 7.86 -27.46
CA ILE A 44 -8.04 7.77 -28.93
C ILE A 44 -9.00 8.82 -29.47
N LEU A 45 -10.21 8.90 -28.93
CA LEU A 45 -11.21 9.88 -29.36
C LEU A 45 -10.73 11.31 -29.15
N HIS A 46 -10.16 11.59 -27.98
CA HIS A 46 -9.63 12.89 -27.60
C HIS A 46 -8.49 13.33 -28.53
N LEU A 47 -7.57 12.42 -28.88
CA LEU A 47 -6.53 12.68 -29.88
C LEU A 47 -7.11 13.00 -31.25
N MET A 48 -8.09 12.21 -31.73
CA MET A 48 -8.74 12.45 -33.03
C MET A 48 -9.44 13.81 -33.07
N VAL A 49 -10.14 14.20 -32.00
CA VAL A 49 -10.80 15.51 -31.90
C VAL A 49 -9.77 16.64 -31.99
N HIS A 50 -8.66 16.56 -31.25
CA HIS A 50 -7.61 17.59 -31.30
C HIS A 50 -6.88 17.62 -32.66
N ALA A 51 -6.71 16.48 -33.32
CA ALA A 51 -6.17 16.43 -34.67
C ALA A 51 -7.09 17.12 -35.69
N LEU A 52 -8.41 16.94 -35.58
CA LEU A 52 -9.39 17.60 -36.46
C LEU A 52 -9.46 19.11 -36.21
N ILE A 53 -9.40 19.55 -34.95
CA ILE A 53 -9.33 20.98 -34.61
C ILE A 53 -8.03 21.59 -35.15
N GLY A 54 -6.89 20.93 -34.93
CA GLY A 54 -5.58 21.41 -35.38
C GLY A 54 -5.42 21.41 -36.90
N ALA A 55 -6.07 20.48 -37.61
CA ALA A 55 -6.07 20.43 -39.07
C ALA A 55 -6.97 21.50 -39.72
N SER A 56 -7.86 22.13 -38.94
CA SER A 56 -8.70 23.23 -39.43
C SER A 56 -7.87 24.51 -39.64
N ALA A 57 -8.33 25.41 -40.52
CA ALA A 57 -7.59 26.65 -40.78
C ALA A 57 -7.31 27.43 -39.46
N PRO A 58 -6.14 28.09 -39.33
CA PRO A 58 -5.68 28.63 -38.04
C PRO A 58 -6.68 29.57 -37.35
N GLN A 59 -7.36 30.42 -38.13
CA GLN A 59 -8.33 31.39 -37.60
C GLN A 59 -9.64 30.73 -37.11
N PRO A 60 -10.31 29.86 -37.89
CA PRO A 60 -11.44 29.08 -37.38
C PRO A 60 -11.13 28.23 -36.15
N ALA A 61 -9.98 27.54 -36.13
CA ALA A 61 -9.57 26.71 -35.00
C ALA A 61 -9.38 27.54 -33.72
N LEU A 62 -8.66 28.66 -33.83
CA LEU A 62 -8.43 29.57 -32.71
C LEU A 62 -9.73 30.22 -32.21
N ALA A 63 -10.62 30.62 -33.12
CA ALA A 63 -11.92 31.18 -32.75
C ALA A 63 -12.80 30.14 -32.01
N PHE A 64 -12.81 28.89 -32.49
CA PHE A 64 -13.50 27.79 -31.82
C PHE A 64 -12.93 27.52 -30.43
N LEU A 65 -11.60 27.46 -30.28
CA LEU A 65 -10.96 27.23 -28.99
C LEU A 65 -11.19 28.39 -28.03
N ARG A 66 -11.02 29.65 -28.45
CA ARG A 66 -11.23 30.82 -27.58
C ARG A 66 -12.66 30.94 -27.07
N LYS A 67 -13.66 30.51 -27.86
CA LYS A 67 -15.06 30.47 -27.42
C LYS A 67 -15.27 29.51 -26.24
N ASN A 68 -14.46 28.45 -26.14
CA ASN A 68 -14.67 27.34 -25.22
C ASN A 68 -13.54 27.18 -24.18
N ASN A 69 -12.42 27.88 -24.35
CA ASN A 69 -11.24 27.88 -23.51
C ASN A 69 -10.62 29.29 -23.52
N GLN A 70 -10.85 30.05 -22.46
CA GLN A 70 -10.37 31.44 -22.35
C GLN A 70 -8.85 31.58 -22.37
N THR A 71 -8.11 30.48 -22.14
CA THR A 71 -6.64 30.45 -22.08
C THR A 71 -5.98 30.04 -23.39
N ALA A 72 -6.75 29.61 -24.41
CA ALA A 72 -6.20 29.17 -25.69
C ALA A 72 -5.77 30.38 -26.55
N THR A 73 -4.48 30.71 -26.50
CA THR A 73 -3.88 31.80 -27.30
C THR A 73 -3.33 31.33 -28.64
N ASP A 74 -2.94 30.06 -28.73
CA ASP A 74 -2.34 29.41 -29.88
C ASP A 74 -3.00 28.04 -30.10
N ALA A 75 -3.73 27.91 -31.20
CA ALA A 75 -4.48 26.70 -31.54
C ALA A 75 -3.56 25.53 -31.93
N GLU A 76 -2.46 25.81 -32.62
CA GLU A 76 -1.50 24.79 -33.06
C GLU A 76 -0.81 24.17 -31.86
N ARG A 77 -0.27 25.03 -30.98
CA ARG A 77 0.40 24.58 -29.76
C ARG A 77 -0.55 23.82 -28.85
N TYR A 78 -1.75 24.35 -28.61
CA TYR A 78 -2.74 23.68 -27.77
C TYR A 78 -3.07 22.27 -28.29
N CYS A 79 -3.44 22.14 -29.58
CA CYS A 79 -3.78 20.84 -30.14
C CYS A 79 -2.56 19.89 -30.14
N THR A 80 -1.38 20.38 -30.49
CA THR A 80 -0.15 19.57 -30.56
C THR A 80 0.26 19.06 -29.18
N ASP A 81 0.14 19.87 -28.13
CA ASP A 81 0.48 19.46 -26.76
C ASP A 81 -0.45 18.35 -26.26
N HIS A 82 -1.76 18.44 -26.54
CA HIS A 82 -2.72 17.37 -26.26
C HIS A 82 -2.43 16.10 -27.06
N ILE A 83 -2.22 16.21 -28.38
CA ILE A 83 -1.92 15.06 -29.25
C ILE A 83 -0.66 14.34 -28.79
N ARG A 84 0.43 15.06 -28.50
CA ARG A 84 1.69 14.46 -27.99
C ARG A 84 1.47 13.75 -26.66
N ASN A 85 0.74 14.37 -25.75
CA ASN A 85 0.45 13.77 -24.45
C ASN A 85 -0.38 12.49 -24.58
N ASP A 86 -1.46 12.52 -25.35
CA ASP A 86 -2.30 11.33 -25.56
C ASP A 86 -1.54 10.23 -26.27
N TRP A 87 -0.69 10.57 -27.24
CA TRP A 87 0.17 9.60 -27.91
C TRP A 87 1.09 8.87 -26.92
N VAL A 88 1.77 9.60 -26.04
CA VAL A 88 2.63 9.03 -24.99
C VAL A 88 1.83 8.16 -24.02
N ILE A 89 0.66 8.62 -23.58
CA ILE A 89 -0.21 7.86 -22.66
C ILE A 89 -0.73 6.59 -23.34
N LEU A 90 -1.15 6.67 -24.60
CA LEU A 90 -1.62 5.52 -25.37
C LEU A 90 -0.52 4.48 -25.53
N LYS A 91 0.72 4.88 -25.84
CA LYS A 91 1.86 3.95 -25.88
C LYS A 91 2.03 3.19 -24.57
N ASN A 92 1.88 3.88 -23.44
CA ASN A 92 2.03 3.28 -22.10
C ASN A 92 0.86 2.38 -21.72
N LEU A 93 -0.37 2.77 -22.08
CA LEU A 93 -1.59 1.98 -21.83
C LEU A 93 -1.59 0.69 -22.65
N LEU A 94 -1.17 0.80 -23.90
CA LEU A 94 -1.24 -0.25 -24.91
C LEU A 94 0.05 -1.07 -25.04
N ASN A 95 1.11 -0.62 -24.38
CA ASN A 95 2.47 -1.18 -24.48
C ASN A 95 2.89 -1.44 -25.94
N CYS A 96 2.91 -0.39 -26.76
CA CYS A 96 3.22 -0.51 -28.18
C CYS A 96 4.22 0.55 -28.67
N SER A 97 4.85 0.29 -29.82
CA SER A 97 5.75 1.22 -30.51
C SER A 97 4.97 2.36 -31.18
N ASP A 98 5.66 3.45 -31.51
CA ASP A 98 5.08 4.55 -32.30
C ASP A 98 4.54 4.06 -33.63
N GLU A 99 5.25 3.13 -34.27
CA GLU A 99 4.85 2.56 -35.55
C GLU A 99 3.55 1.76 -35.43
N ASN A 100 3.45 0.88 -34.43
CA ASN A 100 2.24 0.10 -34.22
C ASN A 100 1.06 1.02 -33.86
N LEU A 101 1.27 2.04 -33.02
CA LEU A 101 0.21 3.01 -32.70
C LEU A 101 -0.25 3.77 -33.95
N ALA A 102 0.67 4.21 -34.81
CA ALA A 102 0.34 4.85 -36.08
C ALA A 102 -0.49 3.94 -36.98
N LEU A 103 -0.09 2.67 -37.11
CA LEU A 103 -0.83 1.67 -37.91
C LEU A 103 -2.23 1.43 -37.34
N ILE A 104 -2.41 1.45 -36.02
CA ILE A 104 -3.74 1.37 -35.40
C ILE A 104 -4.61 2.56 -35.79
N PHE A 105 -4.09 3.79 -35.69
CA PHE A 105 -4.86 4.98 -36.10
C PHE A 105 -5.23 4.94 -37.58
N HIS A 106 -4.31 4.54 -38.46
CA HIS A 106 -4.61 4.40 -39.87
C HIS A 106 -5.61 3.27 -40.15
N SER A 107 -5.50 2.14 -39.45
CA SER A 107 -6.47 1.04 -39.54
C SER A 107 -7.87 1.45 -39.07
N LEU A 108 -7.94 2.24 -37.99
CA LEU A 108 -9.17 2.82 -37.46
C LEU A 108 -9.84 3.75 -38.48
N ILE A 109 -9.07 4.71 -39.04
CA ILE A 109 -9.56 5.64 -40.06
C ILE A 109 -10.01 4.90 -41.32
N PHE A 110 -9.25 3.89 -41.76
CA PHE A 110 -9.62 3.04 -42.88
C PHE A 110 -10.94 2.31 -42.61
N SER A 111 -11.11 1.75 -41.42
CA SER A 111 -12.36 1.07 -41.02
C SER A 111 -13.56 2.02 -41.01
N MET A 112 -13.37 3.26 -40.54
CA MET A 112 -14.39 4.31 -40.60
C MET A 112 -14.68 4.78 -42.03
N THR A 113 -13.75 4.61 -42.97
CA THR A 113 -13.98 4.94 -44.38
C THR A 113 -14.77 3.85 -45.08
N GLU A 114 -14.46 2.57 -44.81
CA GLU A 114 -15.21 1.42 -45.33
C GLU A 114 -16.63 1.34 -44.77
N LYS A 115 -16.78 1.68 -43.49
CA LYS A 115 -18.06 1.73 -42.79
C LYS A 115 -18.19 3.10 -42.12
N PRO A 116 -18.71 4.11 -42.83
CA PRO A 116 -18.90 5.43 -42.27
C PRO A 116 -19.75 5.41 -40.99
N PRO A 117 -19.36 6.14 -39.94
CA PRO A 117 -20.27 6.41 -38.84
C PRO A 117 -21.53 7.10 -39.41
N LEU A 118 -22.68 6.80 -38.81
CA LEU A 118 -23.98 7.26 -39.32
C LEU A 118 -23.98 8.79 -39.53
N PRO A 119 -24.23 9.29 -40.75
CA PRO A 119 -24.21 10.72 -41.02
C PRO A 119 -25.33 11.45 -40.27
N ASN A 120 -25.03 12.63 -39.75
CA ASN A 120 -25.99 13.61 -39.20
C ASN A 120 -26.75 13.22 -37.91
N GLN A 121 -26.20 12.39 -37.03
CA GLN A 121 -26.71 12.35 -35.65
C GLN A 121 -26.36 13.67 -34.94
N GLN A 122 -27.30 14.63 -34.94
CA GLN A 122 -27.20 15.78 -34.05
C GLN A 122 -27.27 15.27 -32.61
N ILE A 123 -26.15 15.31 -31.91
CA ILE A 123 -26.06 14.98 -30.48
C ILE A 123 -26.69 16.14 -29.70
N LYS A 124 -27.94 15.97 -29.26
CA LYS A 124 -28.74 17.03 -28.61
C LYS A 124 -28.84 16.86 -27.10
N SER A 125 -28.66 15.64 -26.61
CA SER A 125 -28.70 15.30 -25.19
C SER A 125 -27.42 14.60 -24.73
N SER A 126 -27.20 14.58 -23.41
CA SER A 126 -26.13 13.79 -22.80
C SER A 126 -26.29 12.29 -23.07
N ALA A 127 -27.52 11.80 -23.16
CA ALA A 127 -27.83 10.41 -23.51
C ALA A 127 -27.47 10.08 -24.97
N ASP A 128 -27.75 10.99 -25.92
CA ASP A 128 -27.34 10.81 -27.33
C ASP A 128 -25.82 10.76 -27.46
N ARG A 129 -25.11 11.60 -26.70
CA ARG A 129 -23.64 11.62 -26.66
C ARG A 129 -23.10 10.29 -26.14
N GLU A 130 -23.63 9.81 -25.01
CA GLU A 130 -23.20 8.56 -24.40
C GLU A 130 -23.50 7.35 -25.31
N ASN A 131 -24.64 7.34 -26.00
CA ASN A 131 -24.93 6.31 -26.99
C ASN A 131 -23.94 6.35 -28.17
N TRP A 132 -23.66 7.55 -28.70
CA TRP A 132 -22.67 7.72 -29.77
C TRP A 132 -21.28 7.26 -29.34
N GLU A 133 -20.82 7.64 -28.14
CA GLU A 133 -19.53 7.23 -27.60
C GLU A 133 -19.44 5.71 -27.42
N THR A 134 -20.52 5.09 -26.94
CA THR A 134 -20.63 3.65 -26.77
C THR A 134 -20.57 2.91 -28.11
N GLU A 135 -21.32 3.38 -29.11
CA GLU A 135 -21.31 2.81 -30.46
C GLU A 135 -19.96 3.00 -31.14
N PHE A 136 -19.35 4.20 -31.01
CA PHE A 136 -18.04 4.50 -31.57
C PHE A 136 -16.96 3.59 -30.98
N HIS A 137 -16.95 3.44 -29.65
CA HIS A 137 -16.06 2.51 -28.97
C HIS A 137 -16.26 1.08 -29.45
N ARG A 138 -17.50 0.58 -29.41
CA ARG A 138 -17.82 -0.83 -29.73
C ARG A 138 -17.50 -1.18 -31.18
N ASN A 139 -17.85 -0.30 -32.12
CA ASN A 139 -17.80 -0.61 -33.54
C ASN A 139 -16.43 -0.30 -34.17
N TYR A 140 -15.71 0.71 -33.67
CA TYR A 140 -14.46 1.17 -34.28
C TYR A 140 -13.24 0.99 -33.39
N ILE A 141 -13.27 1.42 -32.12
CA ILE A 141 -12.06 1.40 -31.27
C ILE A 141 -11.76 -0.02 -30.74
N ALA A 142 -12.73 -0.65 -30.06
CA ALA A 142 -12.53 -1.92 -29.37
C ALA A 142 -11.95 -3.02 -30.27
N PRO A 143 -12.39 -3.19 -31.54
CA PRO A 143 -11.82 -4.18 -32.43
C PRO A 143 -10.32 -3.94 -32.74
N GLN A 144 -9.87 -2.69 -32.74
CA GLN A 144 -8.49 -2.34 -33.10
C GLN A 144 -7.54 -2.55 -31.91
N ILE A 145 -8.00 -2.23 -30.70
CA ILE A 145 -7.18 -2.26 -29.48
C ILE A 145 -7.18 -3.62 -28.76
N ARG A 146 -8.10 -4.52 -29.10
CA ARG A 146 -8.19 -5.85 -28.47
C ARG A 146 -6.92 -6.69 -28.64
N ASN A 147 -6.29 -6.59 -29.80
CA ASN A 147 -4.95 -7.13 -30.04
C ASN A 147 -4.21 -6.20 -31.01
N ILE A 148 -3.38 -5.33 -30.46
CA ILE A 148 -2.72 -4.27 -31.23
C ILE A 148 -1.68 -4.83 -32.18
N ILE A 149 -0.95 -5.85 -31.75
CA ILE A 149 0.05 -6.50 -32.58
C ILE A 149 -0.65 -7.13 -33.78
N GLU A 150 -1.74 -7.87 -33.55
CA GLU A 150 -2.51 -8.48 -34.63
C GLU A 150 -3.09 -7.42 -35.58
N THR A 151 -3.73 -6.37 -35.05
CA THR A 151 -4.32 -5.30 -35.85
C THR A 151 -3.26 -4.59 -36.69
N ALA A 152 -2.14 -4.18 -36.08
CA ALA A 152 -1.05 -3.50 -36.77
C ALA A 152 -0.43 -4.40 -37.85
N THR A 153 -0.22 -5.69 -37.55
CA THR A 153 0.34 -6.65 -38.51
C THR A 153 -0.61 -6.89 -39.68
N ASN A 154 -1.90 -7.08 -39.41
CA ASN A 154 -2.93 -7.25 -40.45
C ASN A 154 -3.01 -6.02 -41.36
N PHE A 155 -2.95 -4.81 -40.78
CA PHE A 155 -2.96 -3.58 -41.56
C PHE A 155 -1.67 -3.40 -42.36
N ARG A 156 -0.50 -3.71 -41.78
CA ARG A 156 0.80 -3.72 -42.49
C ARG A 156 0.79 -4.70 -43.66
N MET A 157 0.22 -5.89 -43.50
CA MET A 157 0.06 -6.84 -44.61
C MET A 157 -0.81 -6.27 -45.74
N LYS A 158 -1.92 -5.58 -45.42
CA LYS A 158 -2.76 -4.89 -46.42
C LYS A 158 -1.99 -3.79 -47.15
N LEU A 159 -1.21 -2.98 -46.43
CA LEU A 159 -0.36 -1.94 -47.02
C LEU A 159 0.71 -2.55 -47.93
N ASN A 160 1.42 -3.58 -47.47
CA ASN A 160 2.46 -4.25 -48.25
C ASN A 160 1.90 -4.90 -49.52
N ALA A 161 0.70 -5.47 -49.47
CA ALA A 161 0.02 -6.01 -50.65
C ALA A 161 -0.41 -4.90 -51.64
N ALA A 162 -0.79 -3.72 -51.15
CA ALA A 162 -1.08 -2.57 -52.00
C ALA A 162 0.19 -1.97 -52.63
N LEU A 163 1.29 -1.89 -51.86
CA LEU A 163 2.58 -1.35 -52.30
C LEU A 163 3.32 -2.28 -53.27
N ALA A 164 3.22 -3.60 -53.08
CA ALA A 164 3.82 -4.58 -53.99
C ALA A 164 3.30 -4.48 -55.43
N LYS A 165 2.12 -3.89 -55.64
CA LYS A 165 1.57 -3.58 -56.98
C LYS A 165 2.25 -2.38 -57.64
N ASN A 166 2.92 -1.52 -56.88
CA ASN A 166 3.38 -0.20 -57.32
C ASN A 166 4.89 0.08 -57.09
N GLN A 167 5.59 -0.62 -56.17
CA GLN A 167 7.01 -0.41 -55.84
C GLN A 167 7.71 -1.69 -55.31
N LYS A 168 9.06 -1.71 -55.30
CA LYS A 168 9.87 -2.74 -54.63
C LYS A 168 9.77 -2.55 -53.10
N ASN A 169 9.07 -3.46 -52.42
CA ASN A 169 9.02 -3.52 -50.96
C ASN A 169 10.43 -3.73 -50.35
N ASN A 170 10.62 -3.25 -49.12
CA ASN A 170 11.84 -3.46 -48.35
C ASN A 170 11.91 -4.95 -47.92
N VAL A 171 12.64 -5.77 -48.70
CA VAL A 171 12.62 -7.24 -48.60
C VAL A 171 13.02 -7.74 -47.20
N ILE A 172 14.00 -7.09 -46.57
CA ILE A 172 14.51 -7.50 -45.26
C ILE A 172 13.45 -7.30 -44.17
N GLU A 173 12.80 -6.14 -44.13
CA GLU A 173 11.79 -5.83 -43.13
C GLU A 173 10.54 -6.71 -43.27
N GLY A 174 10.14 -6.97 -44.52
CA GLY A 174 9.04 -7.87 -44.82
C GLY A 174 9.33 -9.33 -44.46
N GLU A 175 10.60 -9.74 -44.48
CA GLU A 175 11.05 -11.08 -44.11
C GLU A 175 11.10 -11.25 -42.59
N ILE A 176 11.72 -10.30 -41.87
CA ILE A 176 11.80 -10.27 -40.40
C ILE A 176 10.40 -10.25 -39.78
N ASN A 177 9.51 -9.40 -40.30
CA ASN A 177 8.12 -9.31 -39.83
C ASN A 177 7.22 -10.41 -40.41
N GLN A 178 7.77 -11.28 -41.29
CA GLN A 178 7.06 -12.35 -41.98
C GLN A 178 5.80 -11.89 -42.72
N THR A 179 5.79 -10.65 -43.20
CA THR A 179 4.68 -10.07 -43.97
C THR A 179 4.85 -10.28 -45.48
N LEU A 180 6.01 -10.79 -45.92
CA LEU A 180 6.24 -11.22 -47.29
C LEU A 180 5.65 -12.61 -47.55
N VAL A 181 5.07 -12.77 -48.74
CA VAL A 181 4.64 -14.08 -49.24
C VAL A 181 5.88 -14.86 -49.65
N MET A 182 6.23 -15.88 -48.86
CA MET A 182 7.38 -16.76 -49.10
C MET A 182 6.90 -18.16 -49.50
N ASP A 183 7.50 -18.73 -50.53
CA ASP A 183 7.20 -20.10 -50.95
C ASP A 183 7.70 -21.14 -49.92
N LYS A 184 7.42 -22.42 -50.19
CA LYS A 184 7.79 -23.52 -49.29
C LYS A 184 9.30 -23.78 -49.29
N GLN A 185 9.95 -23.63 -50.45
CA GLN A 185 11.37 -23.88 -50.65
C GLN A 185 12.19 -22.89 -49.82
N TYR A 186 11.91 -21.59 -49.99
CA TYR A 186 12.57 -20.50 -49.27
C TYR A 186 12.44 -20.63 -47.76
N ARG A 187 11.25 -21.02 -47.27
CA ARG A 187 11.01 -21.22 -45.83
C ARG A 187 11.81 -22.39 -45.25
N LEU A 188 12.03 -23.45 -46.02
CA LEU A 188 12.84 -24.60 -45.60
C LEU A 188 14.34 -24.27 -45.62
N GLU A 189 14.80 -23.50 -46.59
CA GLU A 189 16.22 -23.15 -46.76
C GLU A 189 16.68 -22.06 -45.79
N ASN A 190 15.86 -21.03 -45.55
CA ASN A 190 16.28 -19.83 -44.81
C ASN A 190 15.68 -19.72 -43.39
N LEU A 191 14.69 -20.57 -43.06
CA LEU A 191 14.05 -20.63 -41.73
C LEU A 191 13.72 -19.23 -41.13
N PRO A 192 13.01 -18.35 -41.84
CA PRO A 192 12.78 -16.95 -41.42
C PRO A 192 12.02 -16.83 -40.09
N ALA A 193 11.37 -17.90 -39.63
CA ALA A 193 10.76 -17.96 -38.30
C ALA A 193 11.74 -17.96 -37.12
N LEU A 194 13.01 -18.33 -37.35
CA LEU A 194 14.06 -18.23 -36.32
C LEU A 194 14.51 -16.78 -36.11
N TRP A 195 14.43 -15.96 -37.16
CA TRP A 195 14.94 -14.59 -37.18
C TRP A 195 13.85 -13.52 -36.94
N ARG A 196 12.62 -13.95 -36.68
CA ARG A 196 11.49 -13.04 -36.48
C ARG A 196 11.61 -12.26 -35.18
N THR A 197 11.10 -11.04 -35.19
CA THR A 197 10.93 -10.27 -33.95
C THR A 197 9.89 -10.93 -33.06
N ILE A 198 10.23 -11.10 -31.77
CA ILE A 198 9.34 -11.70 -30.78
C ILE A 198 8.92 -10.68 -29.72
N GLY A 199 7.75 -10.90 -29.15
CA GLY A 199 7.23 -10.07 -28.07
C GLY A 199 8.06 -10.24 -26.79
N LEU A 200 8.26 -9.14 -26.08
CA LEU A 200 8.85 -9.12 -24.75
C LEU A 200 7.75 -9.36 -23.72
N VAL A 201 7.98 -10.34 -22.84
CA VAL A 201 7.11 -10.67 -21.72
C VAL A 201 7.60 -9.88 -20.52
N ASN A 202 6.75 -9.01 -19.97
CA ASN A 202 7.03 -8.16 -18.82
C ASN A 202 5.73 -7.60 -18.21
N PHE A 203 5.82 -6.91 -17.08
CA PHE A 203 4.66 -6.28 -16.43
C PHE A 203 3.81 -5.41 -17.37
N GLU A 204 4.43 -4.54 -18.18
CA GLU A 204 3.72 -3.62 -19.06
C GLU A 204 2.92 -4.35 -20.15
N SER A 205 3.50 -5.38 -20.76
CA SER A 205 2.82 -6.19 -21.79
C SER A 205 1.69 -7.01 -21.19
N PHE A 206 1.87 -7.57 -19.99
CA PHE A 206 0.82 -8.24 -19.25
C PHE A 206 -0.33 -7.28 -18.89
N ARG A 207 -0.02 -6.09 -18.38
CA ARG A 207 -1.01 -5.05 -18.08
C ARG A 207 -1.79 -4.66 -19.33
N ALA A 208 -1.10 -4.37 -20.43
CA ALA A 208 -1.74 -3.99 -21.68
C ALA A 208 -2.66 -5.10 -22.21
N TYR A 209 -2.21 -6.37 -22.14
CA TYR A 209 -3.03 -7.52 -22.52
C TYR A 209 -4.31 -7.61 -21.69
N TYR A 210 -4.21 -7.49 -20.36
CA TYR A 210 -5.39 -7.51 -19.49
C TYR A 210 -6.35 -6.34 -19.78
N MET A 211 -5.82 -5.13 -20.00
CA MET A 211 -6.61 -3.93 -20.25
C MET A 211 -7.27 -3.90 -21.64
N SER A 212 -6.76 -4.68 -22.60
CA SER A 212 -7.27 -4.73 -23.98
C SER A 212 -8.76 -5.15 -24.09
N ASP A 213 -9.21 -6.01 -23.17
CA ASP A 213 -10.60 -6.49 -23.05
C ASP A 213 -11.08 -6.34 -21.60
N LEU A 214 -10.94 -5.12 -21.06
CA LEU A 214 -11.15 -4.81 -19.65
C LEU A 214 -12.53 -5.27 -19.13
N ALA A 215 -13.60 -5.09 -19.91
CA ALA A 215 -14.94 -5.46 -19.48
C ALA A 215 -15.06 -6.97 -19.23
N LYS A 216 -14.58 -7.78 -20.19
CA LYS A 216 -14.58 -9.24 -20.07
C LYS A 216 -13.61 -9.72 -19.00
N ASN A 217 -12.39 -9.17 -19.00
CA ASN A 217 -11.33 -9.60 -18.10
C ASN A 217 -11.64 -9.26 -16.64
N ARG A 218 -12.27 -8.11 -16.37
CA ARG A 218 -12.71 -7.76 -15.01
C ARG A 218 -13.78 -8.70 -14.47
N THR A 219 -14.64 -9.24 -15.34
CA THR A 219 -15.66 -10.22 -14.94
C THR A 219 -15.06 -11.61 -14.71
N ASN A 220 -14.13 -12.05 -15.58
CA ASN A 220 -13.57 -13.40 -15.54
C ASN A 220 -12.37 -13.54 -14.59
N TYR A 221 -11.63 -12.46 -14.37
CA TYR A 221 -10.41 -12.38 -13.57
C TYR A 221 -10.46 -11.16 -12.63
N PRO A 222 -11.46 -11.11 -11.73
CA PRO A 222 -11.70 -9.93 -10.90
C PRO A 222 -10.55 -9.66 -9.91
N PHE A 223 -9.78 -10.67 -9.52
CA PHE A 223 -8.64 -10.48 -8.62
C PHE A 223 -7.52 -9.70 -9.32
N LEU A 224 -7.24 -9.98 -10.60
CA LEU A 224 -6.30 -9.18 -11.39
C LEU A 224 -6.71 -7.70 -11.47
N SER A 225 -8.01 -7.40 -11.53
CA SER A 225 -8.50 -6.02 -11.48
C SER A 225 -8.09 -5.29 -10.20
N ILE A 226 -8.16 -5.98 -9.06
CA ILE A 226 -7.75 -5.45 -7.76
C ILE A 226 -6.23 -5.34 -7.73
N PHE A 227 -5.51 -6.37 -8.16
CA PHE A 227 -4.04 -6.34 -8.25
C PHE A 227 -3.54 -5.11 -9.02
N PHE A 228 -4.03 -4.86 -10.25
CA PHE A 228 -3.55 -3.71 -11.04
C PHE A 228 -3.87 -2.35 -10.42
N LYS A 229 -4.91 -2.25 -9.59
CA LYS A 229 -5.21 -1.03 -8.83
C LYS A 229 -4.13 -0.74 -7.78
N TYR A 230 -3.56 -1.77 -7.18
CA TYR A 230 -2.58 -1.66 -6.09
C TYR A 230 -1.13 -1.95 -6.51
N ALA A 231 -0.87 -2.47 -7.71
CA ALA A 231 0.44 -2.99 -8.14
C ALA A 231 1.62 -2.05 -7.82
N GLY A 232 1.49 -0.75 -8.09
CA GLY A 232 2.56 0.22 -7.82
C GLY A 232 2.81 0.54 -6.33
N GLN A 233 1.94 0.09 -5.42
CA GLN A 233 2.06 0.31 -3.98
C GLN A 233 2.34 -0.99 -3.22
N LEU A 234 1.96 -2.16 -3.74
CA LEU A 234 2.14 -3.45 -3.04
C LEU A 234 3.60 -3.75 -2.67
N GLU A 235 4.56 -3.31 -3.49
CA GLU A 235 6.00 -3.44 -3.18
C GLU A 235 6.43 -2.70 -1.90
N LEU A 236 5.64 -1.73 -1.43
CA LEU A 236 5.94 -1.03 -0.18
C LEU A 236 5.71 -1.93 1.04
N LEU A 237 4.84 -2.94 0.94
CA LEU A 237 4.43 -3.80 2.05
C LEU A 237 5.57 -4.70 2.55
N LYS A 238 6.54 -5.03 1.70
CA LYS A 238 7.75 -5.79 2.09
C LYS A 238 8.55 -5.11 3.21
N HIS A 239 8.40 -3.79 3.35
CA HIS A 239 9.08 -2.99 4.36
C HIS A 239 8.39 -2.98 5.74
N LEU A 240 7.13 -3.46 5.84
CA LEU A 240 6.40 -3.46 7.11
C LEU A 240 7.11 -4.28 8.18
N LEU A 241 7.48 -5.53 7.88
CA LEU A 241 8.08 -6.43 8.85
C LEU A 241 9.48 -5.97 9.32
N PRO A 242 10.40 -5.54 8.43
CA PRO A 242 11.66 -4.95 8.87
C PRO A 242 11.49 -3.76 9.82
N ILE A 243 10.52 -2.88 9.53
CA ILE A 243 10.25 -1.74 10.40
C ILE A 243 9.78 -2.20 11.78
N VAL A 244 8.78 -3.08 11.83
CA VAL A 244 8.24 -3.61 13.09
C VAL A 244 9.32 -4.32 13.91
N LYS A 245 10.16 -5.15 13.28
CA LYS A 245 11.26 -5.86 13.95
C LYS A 245 12.24 -4.90 14.61
N PHE A 246 12.65 -3.83 13.92
CA PHE A 246 13.60 -2.88 14.48
C PHE A 246 12.98 -2.06 15.63
N VAL A 247 11.71 -1.68 15.51
CA VAL A 247 10.95 -1.03 16.60
C VAL A 247 10.86 -1.93 17.83
N GLN A 248 10.59 -3.23 17.64
CA GLN A 248 10.59 -4.22 18.73
C GLN A 248 11.97 -4.36 19.39
N VAL A 249 13.06 -4.31 18.60
CA VAL A 249 14.43 -4.28 19.15
C VAL A 249 14.62 -3.04 20.03
N LEU A 250 14.26 -1.85 19.56
CA LEU A 250 14.34 -0.62 20.36
C LEU A 250 13.52 -0.71 21.64
N ASN A 251 12.28 -1.17 21.56
CA ASN A 251 11.41 -1.38 22.73
C ASN A 251 12.06 -2.34 23.74
N SER A 252 12.60 -3.47 23.29
CA SER A 252 13.19 -4.48 24.16
C SER A 252 14.48 -4.02 24.85
N LYS A 253 15.27 -3.17 24.20
CA LYS A 253 16.58 -2.72 24.68
C LYS A 253 16.51 -1.44 25.49
N LEU A 254 15.66 -0.50 25.08
CA LEU A 254 15.61 0.85 25.62
C LEU A 254 14.38 1.10 26.50
N GLY A 255 13.35 0.25 26.42
CA GLY A 255 12.12 0.38 27.19
C GLY A 255 12.38 0.45 28.69
N TYR A 256 11.69 1.35 29.38
CA TYR A 256 11.82 1.65 30.81
C TYR A 256 13.20 2.18 31.26
N GLN A 257 14.18 2.31 30.36
CA GLN A 257 15.55 2.76 30.66
C GLN A 257 15.87 4.12 30.04
N LEU A 258 15.22 4.46 28.92
CA LEU A 258 15.47 5.68 28.18
C LEU A 258 14.50 6.79 28.60
N THR A 259 15.04 7.93 29.03
CA THR A 259 14.24 9.15 29.26
C THR A 259 13.96 9.86 27.94
N ARG A 260 12.88 10.65 27.89
CA ARG A 260 12.49 11.43 26.70
C ARG A 260 13.58 12.37 26.20
N GLN A 261 14.28 13.07 27.11
CA GLN A 261 15.40 13.94 26.75
C GLN A 261 16.51 13.14 26.07
N LYS A 262 16.91 12.01 26.67
CA LYS A 262 17.97 11.17 26.13
C LYS A 262 17.60 10.54 24.79
N ALA A 263 16.33 10.23 24.55
CA ALA A 263 15.85 9.74 23.26
C ALA A 263 15.99 10.78 22.13
N ARG A 264 15.87 12.07 22.46
CA ARG A 264 16.04 13.18 21.52
C ARG A 264 17.51 13.48 21.19
N GLU A 265 18.43 13.10 22.07
CA GLU A 265 19.88 13.36 21.93
C GLU A 265 20.64 12.15 21.38
N MET A 266 20.30 10.94 21.80
CA MET A 266 20.98 9.70 21.41
C MET A 266 20.69 9.38 19.93
N SER A 267 21.74 9.24 19.13
CA SER A 267 21.64 8.79 17.73
C SER A 267 21.52 7.28 17.59
N PHE A 268 20.99 6.80 16.46
CA PHE A 268 20.97 5.36 16.14
C PHE A 268 22.38 4.75 16.12
N ARG A 269 23.40 5.49 15.65
CA ARG A 269 24.80 5.04 15.70
C ARG A 269 25.24 4.76 17.14
N GLN A 270 25.04 5.73 18.03
CA GLN A 270 25.42 5.59 19.45
C GLN A 270 24.67 4.44 20.13
N PHE A 271 23.40 4.22 19.77
CA PHE A 271 22.64 3.07 20.25
C PHE A 271 23.28 1.74 19.82
N ILE A 272 23.58 1.58 18.52
CA ILE A 272 24.16 0.35 17.98
C ILE A 272 25.54 0.07 18.60
N GLU A 273 26.40 1.08 18.68
CA GLU A 273 27.74 0.96 19.28
C GLU A 273 27.63 0.55 20.75
N LYS A 274 26.82 1.26 21.55
CA LYS A 274 26.67 0.99 22.97
C LYS A 274 26.10 -0.40 23.27
N GLU A 275 25.07 -0.85 22.54
CA GLU A 275 24.47 -2.18 22.74
C GLU A 275 25.40 -3.33 22.30
N SER A 276 26.43 -3.03 21.52
CA SER A 276 27.42 -4.00 21.04
C SER A 276 28.72 -4.02 21.86
N ASN A 277 28.73 -3.41 23.05
CA ASN A 277 29.94 -3.15 23.85
C ASN A 277 31.00 -2.41 23.02
N ASP A 278 30.61 -1.27 22.44
CA ASP A 278 31.48 -0.42 21.61
C ASP A 278 32.11 -1.16 20.40
N GLY A 279 31.39 -2.14 19.86
CA GLY A 279 31.79 -2.93 18.69
C GLY A 279 32.60 -4.18 19.01
N GLU A 280 32.87 -4.48 20.29
CA GLU A 280 33.59 -5.70 20.68
C GLU A 280 32.77 -6.96 20.39
N ASN A 281 31.43 -6.88 20.44
CA ASN A 281 30.55 -7.97 20.05
C ASN A 281 30.14 -7.85 18.57
N ASP A 282 31.02 -8.32 17.68
CA ASP A 282 30.85 -8.25 16.22
C ASP A 282 29.52 -8.86 15.72
N GLY A 283 29.05 -9.95 16.36
CA GLY A 283 27.77 -10.58 16.01
C GLY A 283 26.57 -9.69 16.30
N ILE A 284 26.52 -9.09 17.50
CA ILE A 284 25.45 -8.16 17.88
C ILE A 284 25.54 -6.88 17.04
N PHE A 285 26.74 -6.35 16.84
CA PHE A 285 26.96 -5.16 16.02
C PHE A 285 26.43 -5.35 14.60
N LYS A 286 26.82 -6.43 13.92
CA LYS A 286 26.35 -6.76 12.55
C LYS A 286 24.84 -6.98 12.49
N GLY A 287 24.27 -7.67 13.48
CA GLY A 287 22.83 -7.92 13.56
C GLY A 287 22.02 -6.62 13.70
N LEU A 288 22.40 -5.76 14.65
CA LEU A 288 21.75 -4.46 14.88
C LEU A 288 21.92 -3.52 13.68
N LYS A 289 23.12 -3.51 13.07
CA LYS A 289 23.41 -2.73 11.88
C LYS A 289 22.50 -3.15 10.71
N THR A 290 22.41 -4.45 10.44
CA THR A 290 21.55 -4.98 9.37
C THR A 290 20.07 -4.64 9.61
N ALA A 291 19.59 -4.83 10.85
CA ALA A 291 18.22 -4.49 11.21
C ALA A 291 17.92 -2.99 11.06
N PHE A 292 18.88 -2.12 11.41
CA PHE A 292 18.75 -0.68 11.19
C PHE A 292 18.80 -0.32 9.71
N ASP A 293 19.69 -0.92 8.92
CA ASP A 293 19.80 -0.68 7.49
C ASP A 293 18.46 -1.03 6.79
N ASP A 294 17.85 -2.18 7.12
CA ASP A 294 16.54 -2.56 6.58
C ASP A 294 15.43 -1.60 7.01
N PHE A 295 15.41 -1.18 8.28
CA PHE A 295 14.49 -0.15 8.79
C PHE A 295 14.67 1.19 8.07
N CYS A 296 15.90 1.61 7.85
CA CYS A 296 16.26 2.85 7.18
C CYS A 296 15.81 2.85 5.72
N VAL A 297 16.03 1.74 5.00
CA VAL A 297 15.53 1.55 3.64
C VAL A 297 14.01 1.60 3.61
N GLY A 298 13.34 0.85 4.49
CA GLY A 298 11.87 0.83 4.56
C GLY A 298 11.28 2.20 4.86
N TRP A 299 11.81 2.89 5.87
CA TRP A 299 11.39 4.24 6.22
C TRP A 299 11.50 5.22 5.05
N ASN A 300 12.68 5.29 4.43
CA ASN A 300 12.95 6.25 3.35
C ASN A 300 12.17 5.92 2.08
N ARG A 301 11.82 4.65 1.85
CA ARG A 301 10.99 4.24 0.72
C ARG A 301 9.52 4.58 0.93
N VAL A 302 8.99 4.41 2.14
CA VAL A 302 7.56 4.53 2.44
C VAL A 302 7.15 5.96 2.79
N LEU A 303 7.95 6.68 3.59
CA LEU A 303 7.61 8.01 4.10
C LEU A 303 7.20 9.04 3.03
N PRO A 304 7.77 9.07 1.81
CA PRO A 304 7.31 9.96 0.74
C PRO A 304 5.82 9.80 0.38
N PHE A 305 5.27 8.58 0.47
CA PHE A 305 3.88 8.26 0.15
C PHE A 305 2.89 8.65 1.26
N VAL A 306 3.37 8.81 2.50
CA VAL A 306 2.53 9.13 3.66
C VAL A 306 2.24 10.63 3.69
N LYS A 307 1.01 11.06 3.36
CA LYS A 307 0.65 12.50 3.32
C LYS A 307 0.03 13.01 4.62
N ARG A 308 -0.73 12.14 5.29
CA ARG A 308 -1.54 12.47 6.46
C ARG A 308 -1.41 11.36 7.49
N TYR A 309 -1.58 11.74 8.75
CA TYR A 309 -1.79 10.81 9.86
C TYR A 309 -3.05 11.24 10.59
N HIS A 310 -4.07 10.39 10.54
CA HIS A 310 -5.43 10.75 10.95
C HIS A 310 -5.88 12.09 10.35
N CYS A 311 -6.24 13.07 11.18
CA CYS A 311 -6.71 14.39 10.75
C CYS A 311 -5.58 15.41 10.51
N HIS A 312 -4.31 15.03 10.70
CA HIS A 312 -3.17 15.95 10.62
C HIS A 312 -2.37 15.75 9.33
N GLU A 313 -2.05 16.86 8.66
CA GLU A 313 -1.07 16.85 7.58
C GLU A 313 0.34 16.75 8.16
N LEU A 314 1.13 15.83 7.63
CA LEU A 314 2.53 15.72 8.03
C LEU A 314 3.31 16.93 7.49
N LEU A 315 4.39 17.31 8.19
CA LEU A 315 5.30 18.38 7.76
C LEU A 315 5.73 18.16 6.30
N ARG A 316 5.78 19.26 5.53
CA ARG A 316 6.23 19.21 4.13
C ARG A 316 7.66 18.72 4.01
N GLU A 317 8.50 19.07 4.97
CA GLU A 317 9.88 18.56 5.09
C GLU A 317 9.87 17.28 5.91
N LYS A 318 10.04 16.16 5.21
CA LYS A 318 10.10 14.83 5.80
C LYS A 318 11.56 14.43 6.06
N PRO A 319 11.88 13.88 7.24
CA PRO A 319 13.24 13.48 7.58
C PRO A 319 13.68 12.25 6.77
N ASN A 320 14.90 12.29 6.24
CA ASN A 320 15.56 11.10 5.69
C ASN A 320 16.24 10.33 6.82
N MET A 321 15.81 9.08 7.04
CA MET A 321 16.39 8.20 8.04
C MET A 321 17.87 7.95 7.75
N ALA A 322 18.69 8.08 8.80
CA ALA A 322 20.12 7.89 8.74
C ALA A 322 20.66 7.64 10.16
N TYR A 323 21.84 7.02 10.25
CA TYR A 323 22.52 6.70 11.52
C TYR A 323 22.68 7.87 12.50
N LYS A 324 22.78 9.10 11.98
CA LYS A 324 22.94 10.33 12.77
C LYS A 324 21.64 10.83 13.39
N LEU A 325 20.48 10.36 12.93
CA LEU A 325 19.22 10.79 13.50
C LEU A 325 19.03 10.25 14.92
N PRO A 326 18.32 10.99 15.78
CA PRO A 326 17.98 10.52 17.11
C PRO A 326 17.10 9.28 17.11
N VAL A 327 17.26 8.43 18.13
CA VAL A 327 16.49 7.19 18.29
C VAL A 327 14.99 7.44 18.44
N VAL A 328 14.57 8.64 18.89
CA VAL A 328 13.15 9.03 19.02
C VAL A 328 12.35 8.84 17.72
N PHE A 329 12.98 8.88 16.54
CA PHE A 329 12.30 8.61 15.26
C PHE A 329 11.87 7.14 15.09
N GLY A 330 12.47 6.21 15.86
CA GLY A 330 12.15 4.79 15.84
C GLY A 330 11.28 4.34 17.02
N LEU A 331 10.83 5.26 17.88
CA LEU A 331 10.02 4.95 19.06
C LEU A 331 8.54 5.19 18.77
N MET A 332 7.68 4.25 19.20
CA MET A 332 6.23 4.35 19.01
C MET A 332 5.62 5.42 19.91
N GLU A 333 5.23 6.55 19.33
CA GLU A 333 4.61 7.63 20.09
C GLU A 333 3.66 8.45 19.19
N PRO A 334 2.39 8.68 19.57
CA PRO A 334 1.43 9.39 18.74
C PRO A 334 1.60 10.93 18.75
N LYS A 335 2.72 11.43 19.28
CA LYS A 335 3.04 12.86 19.42
C LYS A 335 4.49 13.14 19.02
N ASP A 336 4.81 14.43 18.84
CA ASP A 336 6.13 14.92 18.46
C ASP A 336 6.71 14.18 17.23
N THR A 337 7.96 13.71 17.35
CA THR A 337 8.72 13.04 16.31
C THR A 337 8.24 11.61 16.04
N GLY A 338 7.63 10.94 17.03
CA GLY A 338 7.13 9.58 16.88
C GLY A 338 5.97 9.45 15.90
N ILE A 339 5.29 10.57 15.59
CA ILE A 339 4.17 10.63 14.62
C ILE A 339 4.58 10.04 13.27
N PHE A 340 5.83 10.25 12.82
CA PHE A 340 6.27 9.73 11.53
C PHE A 340 6.25 8.20 11.48
N LEU A 341 6.67 7.53 12.55
CA LEU A 341 6.65 6.08 12.64
C LEU A 341 5.20 5.56 12.68
N CYS A 342 4.36 6.18 13.52
CA CYS A 342 2.93 5.86 13.60
C CYS A 342 2.26 5.98 12.23
N ALA A 343 2.56 7.04 11.49
CA ALA A 343 2.00 7.28 10.17
C ALA A 343 2.49 6.29 9.10
N ILE A 344 3.75 5.86 9.17
CA ILE A 344 4.30 4.83 8.28
C ILE A 344 3.61 3.48 8.52
N LEU A 345 3.49 3.08 9.78
CA LEU A 345 2.80 1.82 10.14
C LEU A 345 1.32 1.87 9.76
N ASP A 346 0.63 2.98 10.06
CA ASP A 346 -0.77 3.20 9.69
C ASP A 346 -0.96 3.09 8.18
N PHE A 347 -0.11 3.76 7.39
CA PHE A 347 -0.16 3.67 5.92
C PHE A 347 0.05 2.25 5.38
N LEU A 348 1.06 1.53 5.87
CA LEU A 348 1.37 0.18 5.39
C LEU A 348 0.30 -0.84 5.79
N VAL A 349 -0.17 -0.78 7.04
CA VAL A 349 -1.23 -1.66 7.51
C VAL A 349 -2.54 -1.34 6.77
N ASP A 350 -2.89 -0.06 6.61
CA ASP A 350 -4.05 0.35 5.82
C ASP A 350 -3.96 -0.15 4.37
N LEU A 351 -2.79 -0.10 3.76
CA LEU A 351 -2.58 -0.56 2.39
C LEU A 351 -2.84 -2.07 2.27
N GLN A 352 -2.29 -2.88 3.17
CA GLN A 352 -2.55 -4.33 3.21
C GLN A 352 -4.02 -4.61 3.51
N ASN A 353 -4.58 -4.02 4.57
CA ASN A 353 -5.95 -4.28 5.00
C ASN A 353 -6.96 -3.86 3.94
N LYS A 354 -6.81 -2.69 3.30
CA LYS A 354 -7.70 -2.26 2.21
C LYS A 354 -7.61 -3.17 0.99
N PHE A 355 -6.40 -3.61 0.62
CA PHE A 355 -6.23 -4.57 -0.46
C PHE A 355 -6.97 -5.87 -0.14
N LEU A 356 -6.75 -6.44 1.04
CA LEU A 356 -7.39 -7.68 1.48
C LEU A 356 -8.91 -7.53 1.62
N GLU A 357 -9.40 -6.42 2.19
CA GLU A 357 -10.83 -6.11 2.29
C GLU A 357 -11.50 -6.07 0.91
N GLU A 358 -10.90 -5.41 -0.08
CA GLU A 358 -11.44 -5.39 -1.45
C GLU A 358 -11.47 -6.79 -2.07
N VAL A 359 -10.48 -7.63 -1.77
CA VAL A 359 -10.48 -9.04 -2.20
C VAL A 359 -11.62 -9.80 -1.52
N MET A 360 -11.88 -9.55 -0.22
CA MET A 360 -12.95 -10.21 0.53
C MET A 360 -14.36 -9.77 0.10
N LEU A 361 -14.51 -8.55 -0.43
CA LEU A 361 -15.77 -8.05 -0.98
C LEU A 361 -16.19 -8.77 -2.27
N MET A 362 -15.28 -9.52 -2.91
CA MET A 362 -15.64 -10.34 -4.08
C MET A 362 -16.57 -11.48 -3.67
N PRO A 363 -17.71 -11.69 -4.38
CA PRO A 363 -18.62 -12.78 -4.04
C PRO A 363 -17.93 -14.15 -4.18
N PRO A 364 -18.13 -15.09 -3.24
CA PRO A 364 -17.59 -16.44 -3.34
C PRO A 364 -17.97 -17.11 -4.67
N GLY A 365 -17.04 -17.87 -5.25
CA GLY A 365 -17.23 -18.54 -6.55
C GLY A 365 -17.07 -17.65 -7.80
N THR A 366 -16.89 -16.33 -7.65
CA THR A 366 -16.58 -15.44 -8.80
C THR A 366 -15.12 -15.51 -9.25
N CYS A 367 -14.20 -15.80 -8.34
CA CYS A 367 -12.77 -15.95 -8.61
C CYS A 367 -12.33 -17.36 -8.23
N ARG A 368 -11.94 -18.17 -9.22
CA ARG A 368 -11.48 -19.55 -9.01
C ARG A 368 -10.14 -19.59 -8.25
N SER A 369 -9.32 -18.58 -8.46
CA SER A 369 -7.99 -18.42 -7.86
C SER A 369 -8.03 -18.24 -6.33
N LEU A 370 -9.19 -17.85 -5.78
CA LEU A 370 -9.42 -17.68 -4.34
C LEU A 370 -10.17 -18.84 -3.69
N LYS A 371 -10.29 -19.99 -4.38
CA LYS A 371 -10.99 -21.16 -3.87
C LYS A 371 -10.44 -21.66 -2.51
N PHE A 372 -9.16 -21.39 -2.20
CA PHE A 372 -8.59 -21.73 -0.89
C PHE A 372 -9.19 -20.92 0.28
N LEU A 373 -9.82 -19.78 0.01
CA LEU A 373 -10.54 -18.98 0.99
C LEU A 373 -12.00 -19.38 1.16
N ASP A 374 -12.56 -20.13 0.20
CA ASP A 374 -13.90 -20.70 0.36
C ASP A 374 -13.86 -21.51 1.65
N LYS A 375 -14.72 -21.16 2.61
CA LYS A 375 -14.83 -21.91 3.86
C LYS A 375 -14.94 -23.38 3.48
N LEU A 376 -13.92 -24.16 3.82
CA LEU A 376 -14.08 -25.59 3.99
C LEU A 376 -15.30 -25.73 4.89
N THR A 377 -16.41 -26.21 4.32
CA THR A 377 -17.44 -26.89 5.07
C THR A 377 -16.75 -28.07 5.71
N PHE A 378 -16.09 -27.83 6.85
CA PHE A 378 -15.63 -28.86 7.75
C PHE A 378 -16.88 -29.58 8.22
N ASN A 379 -17.28 -30.60 7.47
CA ASN A 379 -18.11 -31.68 7.96
C ASN A 379 -17.32 -32.36 9.08
N THR A 380 -17.46 -31.82 10.29
CA THR A 380 -16.95 -32.46 11.49
C THR A 380 -18.09 -33.28 12.06
N GLU A 381 -18.35 -34.44 11.45
CA GLU A 381 -18.81 -35.55 12.26
C GLU A 381 -17.62 -36.00 13.11
N GLN A 382 -17.76 -35.81 14.43
CA GLN A 382 -16.88 -36.33 15.50
C GLN A 382 -15.44 -35.77 15.53
N THR A 383 -15.13 -34.87 16.47
CA THR A 383 -14.68 -35.26 17.82
C THR A 383 -14.58 -34.06 18.77
N VAL A 384 -15.16 -34.28 19.94
CA VAL A 384 -15.23 -33.54 21.21
C VAL A 384 -14.04 -32.65 21.61
N SER A 385 -14.37 -31.44 22.07
CA SER A 385 -13.69 -30.57 23.05
C SER A 385 -12.30 -29.99 22.76
N SER A 386 -12.29 -28.69 22.43
CA SER A 386 -11.33 -27.73 23.00
C SER A 386 -11.89 -26.31 22.90
N THR A 387 -12.18 -25.73 24.06
CA THR A 387 -12.64 -24.35 24.24
C THR A 387 -11.55 -23.36 23.84
N SER A 388 -11.74 -22.65 22.73
CA SER A 388 -11.17 -21.30 22.57
C SER A 388 -12.28 -20.37 22.10
N LYS A 389 -12.52 -19.32 22.89
CA LYS A 389 -13.51 -18.28 22.60
C LYS A 389 -12.97 -17.41 21.48
N LEU A 390 -13.31 -17.75 20.23
CA LEU A 390 -13.12 -16.88 19.08
C LEU A 390 -14.13 -15.72 19.22
N LYS A 391 -13.67 -14.55 19.69
CA LYS A 391 -14.47 -13.33 19.68
C LYS A 391 -14.56 -12.84 18.23
N SER A 392 -15.62 -13.24 17.54
CA SER A 392 -16.01 -12.66 16.26
C SER A 392 -16.58 -11.26 16.48
N ALA A 393 -15.90 -10.22 16.00
CA ALA A 393 -16.42 -8.85 15.99
C ALA A 393 -16.89 -8.46 14.57
N ARG A 394 -18.10 -8.93 14.20
CA ARG A 394 -19.15 -8.24 13.42
C ARG A 394 -20.18 -9.29 12.95
N PRO A 395 -21.46 -9.16 13.33
CA PRO A 395 -22.52 -9.99 12.76
C PRO A 395 -23.07 -9.35 11.47
N ASN A 396 -23.52 -10.21 10.55
CA ASN A 396 -24.38 -9.94 9.38
C ASN A 396 -23.70 -9.70 8.03
N THR A 397 -23.14 -10.77 7.45
CA THR A 397 -23.42 -11.19 6.05
C THR A 397 -22.87 -12.61 5.85
N THR A 398 -23.76 -13.59 5.92
CA THR A 398 -23.49 -14.98 5.54
C THR A 398 -23.31 -15.06 4.02
N ASN A 399 -22.06 -14.95 3.54
CA ASN A 399 -21.49 -15.53 2.30
C ASN A 399 -20.23 -14.75 1.84
N GLY A 400 -19.19 -14.67 2.67
CA GLY A 400 -17.92 -14.03 2.31
C GLY A 400 -16.72 -14.87 2.75
N TYR A 401 -15.61 -14.68 2.05
CA TYR A 401 -14.28 -15.13 2.49
C TYR A 401 -13.98 -14.57 3.88
N CYS A 402 -13.37 -15.37 4.77
CA CYS A 402 -13.05 -14.95 6.13
C CYS A 402 -11.53 -14.96 6.31
N LEU A 403 -10.94 -13.80 6.62
CA LEU A 403 -9.54 -13.69 6.98
C LEU A 403 -9.39 -13.83 8.49
N GLN A 404 -8.27 -14.41 8.90
CA GLN A 404 -7.84 -14.39 10.29
C GLN A 404 -7.40 -12.97 10.64
N SER A 405 -7.81 -12.48 11.81
CA SER A 405 -7.29 -11.26 12.41
C SER A 405 -6.10 -11.54 13.32
N MET A 406 -5.12 -10.64 13.36
CA MET A 406 -3.95 -10.73 14.23
C MET A 406 -3.42 -9.33 14.60
N TYR A 407 -2.85 -9.20 15.79
CA TYR A 407 -2.14 -7.99 16.19
C TYR A 407 -0.74 -7.93 15.59
N LEU A 408 -0.27 -6.72 15.24
CA LEU A 408 0.98 -6.53 14.49
C LEU A 408 2.24 -7.09 15.20
N ASP A 409 2.22 -7.18 16.52
CA ASP A 409 3.29 -7.76 17.35
C ASP A 409 3.41 -9.29 17.23
N GLN A 410 2.33 -9.98 16.82
CA GLN A 410 2.25 -11.44 16.70
C GLN A 410 2.44 -11.94 15.26
N VAL A 411 2.45 -11.01 14.31
CA VAL A 411 2.47 -11.28 12.87
C VAL A 411 3.80 -11.89 12.42
N ARG A 412 3.72 -12.96 11.63
CA ARG A 412 4.89 -13.61 11.01
C ARG A 412 5.07 -13.16 9.57
N SER A 413 6.23 -13.47 8.97
CA SER A 413 6.52 -13.16 7.57
C SER A 413 5.45 -13.68 6.60
N ALA A 414 4.88 -14.86 6.84
CA ALA A 414 3.83 -15.44 6.01
C ALA A 414 2.52 -14.62 6.04
N ASN A 415 2.26 -13.89 7.13
CA ASN A 415 1.02 -13.18 7.36
C ASN A 415 0.99 -11.75 6.77
N ILE A 416 2.16 -11.22 6.38
CA ILE A 416 2.31 -9.94 5.68
C ILE A 416 2.50 -10.18 4.20
N ILE A 417 2.01 -9.26 3.37
CA ILE A 417 2.31 -9.24 1.95
C ILE A 417 3.78 -8.80 1.78
N ASN A 418 4.64 -9.76 1.45
CA ASN A 418 6.00 -9.52 1.04
C ASN A 418 6.08 -9.74 -0.46
N PHE A 419 6.03 -8.64 -1.23
CA PHE A 419 5.89 -8.68 -2.67
C PHE A 419 6.94 -7.83 -3.35
N ASP A 420 7.58 -8.40 -4.36
CA ASP A 420 8.37 -7.72 -5.38
C ASP A 420 7.94 -8.30 -6.72
N TRP A 421 7.79 -7.44 -7.73
CA TRP A 421 7.43 -7.93 -9.06
C TRP A 421 8.56 -8.79 -9.64
N ASP A 422 8.20 -9.99 -10.08
CA ASP A 422 9.07 -10.92 -10.77
C ASP A 422 8.40 -11.35 -12.09
N ASP A 423 9.11 -11.14 -13.21
CA ASP A 423 8.64 -11.55 -14.53
C ASP A 423 8.51 -13.08 -14.66
N GLU A 424 9.09 -13.88 -13.74
CA GLU A 424 8.86 -15.33 -13.66
C GLU A 424 7.39 -15.71 -13.44
N ILE A 425 6.58 -14.82 -12.85
CA ILE A 425 5.12 -15.01 -12.73
C ILE A 425 4.48 -15.14 -14.13
N LEU A 426 5.10 -14.55 -15.15
CA LEU A 426 4.64 -14.57 -16.54
C LEU A 426 5.15 -15.77 -17.35
N THR A 427 5.76 -16.78 -16.72
CA THR A 427 6.16 -18.03 -17.40
C THR A 427 4.98 -18.73 -18.08
N TYR A 428 3.76 -18.52 -17.57
CA TYR A 428 2.50 -18.97 -18.15
C TYR A 428 2.02 -18.12 -19.34
N SER A 429 2.96 -17.68 -20.17
CA SER A 429 2.69 -16.94 -21.41
C SER A 429 3.24 -17.70 -22.61
N GLN A 430 2.57 -17.57 -23.75
CA GLN A 430 2.95 -18.20 -24.99
C GLN A 430 3.00 -17.18 -26.11
N ARG A 431 4.04 -17.25 -26.93
CA ARG A 431 4.14 -16.44 -28.15
C ARG A 431 3.36 -17.11 -29.28
N ASN A 432 2.66 -16.30 -30.06
CA ASN A 432 1.91 -16.82 -31.18
C ASN A 432 2.87 -17.34 -32.27
N LEU A 433 2.70 -18.61 -32.64
CA LEU A 433 3.54 -19.29 -33.63
C LEU A 433 3.08 -19.06 -35.07
N ALA A 434 1.91 -18.45 -35.27
CA ALA A 434 1.42 -18.13 -36.60
C ALA A 434 2.35 -17.14 -37.31
N VAL A 435 2.35 -17.21 -38.65
CA VAL A 435 3.13 -16.32 -39.52
C VAL A 435 2.78 -14.87 -39.22
N ALA A 436 3.81 -14.03 -39.10
CA ALA A 436 3.72 -12.60 -38.79
C ALA A 436 3.17 -12.25 -37.39
N LYS A 437 2.90 -13.26 -36.54
CA LYS A 437 2.38 -13.05 -35.18
C LYS A 437 3.42 -13.26 -34.08
N GLY A 438 4.72 -13.28 -34.39
CA GLY A 438 5.77 -13.53 -33.39
C GLY A 438 5.80 -12.54 -32.21
N GLN A 439 5.30 -11.33 -32.40
CA GLN A 439 5.17 -10.30 -31.37
C GLN A 439 3.91 -10.45 -30.49
N ASP A 440 2.94 -11.25 -30.90
CA ASP A 440 1.69 -11.48 -30.19
C ASP A 440 1.91 -12.47 -29.05
N ILE A 441 1.55 -12.07 -27.83
CA ILE A 441 1.73 -12.85 -26.60
C ILE A 441 0.34 -13.16 -26.04
N ILE A 442 0.11 -14.42 -25.75
CA ILE A 442 -1.10 -14.93 -25.12
C ILE A 442 -0.75 -15.29 -23.68
N TYR A 443 -1.38 -14.60 -22.74
CA TYR A 443 -1.21 -14.86 -21.31
C TYR A 443 -2.29 -15.79 -20.79
N ASP A 444 -1.89 -16.84 -20.05
CA ASP A 444 -2.79 -17.63 -19.24
C ASP A 444 -3.15 -16.85 -17.97
N LEU A 445 -4.19 -16.02 -18.09
CA LEU A 445 -4.66 -15.18 -16.99
C LEU A 445 -5.15 -16.01 -15.79
N THR A 446 -5.61 -17.25 -15.98
CA THR A 446 -6.01 -18.11 -14.87
C THR A 446 -4.81 -18.49 -14.03
N LYS A 447 -3.73 -18.98 -14.66
CA LYS A 447 -2.52 -19.39 -13.94
C LYS A 447 -1.82 -18.21 -13.26
N ILE A 448 -1.72 -17.09 -13.94
CA ILE A 448 -1.12 -15.86 -13.37
C ILE A 448 -1.95 -15.35 -12.19
N GLU A 449 -3.28 -15.37 -12.29
CA GLU A 449 -4.16 -14.98 -11.18
C GLU A 449 -4.03 -15.93 -9.97
N GLU A 450 -3.89 -17.24 -10.20
CA GLU A 450 -3.65 -18.25 -9.16
C GLU A 450 -2.33 -17.98 -8.41
N GLU A 451 -1.22 -17.75 -9.11
CA GLU A 451 0.07 -17.45 -8.49
C GLU A 451 0.04 -16.15 -7.68
N LEU A 452 -0.53 -15.09 -8.26
CA LEU A 452 -0.63 -13.79 -7.57
C LEU A 452 -1.55 -13.89 -6.34
N ALA A 453 -2.66 -14.63 -6.42
CA ALA A 453 -3.54 -14.86 -5.28
C ALA A 453 -2.82 -15.64 -4.16
N ASN A 454 -2.00 -16.63 -4.53
CA ASN A 454 -1.18 -17.37 -3.59
C ASN A 454 -0.14 -16.47 -2.90
N ILE A 455 0.57 -15.63 -3.65
CA ILE A 455 1.59 -14.74 -3.07
C ILE A 455 0.97 -13.65 -2.18
N LEU A 456 -0.14 -13.05 -2.64
CA LEU A 456 -0.69 -11.82 -2.06
C LEU A 456 -1.81 -12.03 -1.04
N VAL A 457 -2.42 -13.22 -0.99
CA VAL A 457 -3.62 -13.46 -0.16
C VAL A 457 -3.52 -14.72 0.69
N PHE A 458 -2.88 -15.78 0.21
CA PHE A 458 -2.72 -17.01 1.00
C PHE A 458 -1.98 -16.75 2.31
N GLU A 459 -2.55 -17.25 3.41
CA GLU A 459 -2.09 -17.06 4.81
C GLU A 459 -1.94 -15.60 5.29
N LYS A 460 -2.41 -14.61 4.51
CA LYS A 460 -2.40 -13.21 4.93
C LYS A 460 -3.49 -12.96 5.96
N VAL A 461 -3.20 -12.04 6.86
CA VAL A 461 -4.09 -11.70 7.98
C VAL A 461 -4.53 -10.26 7.89
N TYR A 462 -5.73 -10.02 8.43
CA TYR A 462 -6.15 -8.69 8.77
C TYR A 462 -5.39 -8.22 10.01
N ILE A 463 -4.73 -7.07 9.93
CA ILE A 463 -3.94 -6.55 11.04
C ILE A 463 -4.80 -5.62 11.87
N GLU A 464 -5.02 -5.95 13.14
CA GLU A 464 -5.83 -5.16 14.06
C GLU A 464 -4.97 -4.19 14.88
N THR A 465 -5.59 -3.08 15.30
CA THR A 465 -5.01 -2.17 16.29
C THR A 465 -5.02 -2.82 17.68
N GLN A 466 -4.16 -2.36 18.57
CA GLN A 466 -4.12 -2.85 19.95
C GLN A 466 -5.46 -2.58 20.67
N PRO A 467 -5.86 -3.41 21.65
CA PRO A 467 -7.04 -3.16 22.47
C PRO A 467 -6.96 -1.78 23.12
N ASP A 468 -8.07 -1.03 23.06
CA ASP A 468 -8.21 0.30 23.69
C ASP A 468 -7.22 1.38 23.20
N SER A 469 -6.53 1.16 22.08
CA SER A 469 -5.57 2.08 21.49
C SER A 469 -5.76 2.21 19.97
N PRO A 470 -5.63 3.43 19.40
CA PRO A 470 -5.64 3.62 17.95
C PRO A 470 -4.33 3.17 17.27
N LEU A 471 -3.34 2.68 18.02
CA LEU A 471 -2.03 2.29 17.50
C LEU A 471 -1.93 0.78 17.24
N TYR A 472 -1.12 0.42 16.25
CA TYR A 472 -0.84 -0.98 15.90
C TYR A 472 0.20 -1.65 16.80
N LEU A 473 1.08 -0.86 17.43
CA LEU A 473 2.05 -1.30 18.42
C LEU A 473 1.86 -0.51 19.72
N GLU A 474 2.32 -1.08 20.82
CA GLU A 474 2.33 -0.40 22.12
C GLU A 474 3.17 0.89 22.09
N VAL A 475 2.72 1.89 22.86
CA VAL A 475 3.46 3.14 23.07
C VAL A 475 4.79 2.85 23.76
N PHE A 476 5.86 3.51 23.33
CA PHE A 476 7.18 3.35 23.93
C PHE A 476 7.15 3.74 25.42
N PRO A 477 7.55 2.84 26.33
CA PRO A 477 7.53 3.15 27.76
C PRO A 477 8.81 3.91 28.16
N TYR A 478 8.73 5.23 28.21
CA TYR A 478 9.84 6.06 28.70
C TYR A 478 10.12 5.82 30.19
N HIS A 479 11.39 5.95 30.58
CA HIS A 479 11.79 5.93 31.98
C HIS A 479 11.16 7.11 32.73
N LEU A 480 10.56 6.84 33.89
CA LEU A 480 9.88 7.79 34.78
C LEU A 480 8.50 8.31 34.31
N GLU A 481 7.94 7.80 33.21
CA GLU A 481 6.63 8.23 32.66
C GLU A 481 5.59 7.08 32.65
N LEU A 482 5.55 6.20 33.66
CA LEU A 482 4.59 5.08 33.68
C LEU A 482 3.15 5.54 33.97
N PHE A 483 2.93 6.66 34.66
CA PHE A 483 1.57 7.12 34.95
C PHE A 483 1.05 8.03 33.84
N GLN A 484 1.85 9.00 33.41
CA GLN A 484 1.43 10.00 32.43
C GLN A 484 1.64 9.55 30.96
N GLY A 485 2.51 8.56 30.72
CA GLY A 485 2.93 8.14 29.37
C GLY A 485 2.58 6.70 28.99
N TYR A 486 2.59 5.75 29.94
CA TYR A 486 2.34 4.32 29.67
C TYR A 486 1.76 3.56 30.88
N MET A 487 0.44 3.48 30.98
CA MET A 487 -0.27 2.80 32.09
C MET A 487 -0.19 1.26 32.08
N GLY A 488 0.46 0.63 31.09
CA GLY A 488 0.42 -0.83 30.90
C GLY A 488 0.83 -1.62 32.16
N ILE A 489 2.01 -1.33 32.71
CA ILE A 489 2.49 -2.01 33.94
C ILE A 489 1.57 -1.71 35.13
N LEU A 490 1.05 -0.49 35.25
CA LEU A 490 0.17 -0.10 36.34
C LEU A 490 -1.19 -0.84 36.25
N ASN A 491 -1.73 -0.99 35.04
CA ASN A 491 -2.95 -1.78 34.79
C ASN A 491 -2.73 -3.27 35.02
N ASP A 492 -1.59 -3.82 34.60
CA ASP A 492 -1.25 -5.22 34.88
C ASP A 492 -1.22 -5.49 36.40
N ILE A 493 -0.68 -4.55 37.18
CA ILE A 493 -0.65 -4.65 38.64
C ILE A 493 -2.05 -4.46 39.24
N LYS A 494 -2.89 -3.56 38.72
CA LYS A 494 -4.30 -3.44 39.11
C LYS A 494 -5.07 -4.74 38.88
N ASN A 495 -4.73 -5.49 37.82
CA ASN A 495 -5.33 -6.78 37.51
C ASN A 495 -4.80 -7.92 38.41
N LEU A 496 -3.57 -7.81 38.91
CA LEU A 496 -2.95 -8.80 39.81
C LEU A 496 -3.32 -8.58 41.28
N ILE A 497 -3.40 -7.33 41.73
CA ILE A 497 -3.63 -6.93 43.13
C ILE A 497 -4.65 -5.80 43.16
N THR A 498 -5.72 -5.94 43.95
CA THR A 498 -6.68 -4.87 44.23
C THR A 498 -5.96 -3.67 44.84
N GLN A 499 -5.87 -2.56 44.09
CA GLN A 499 -5.21 -1.33 44.56
C GLN A 499 -6.16 -0.47 45.40
N GLU A 500 -5.63 0.16 46.45
CA GLU A 500 -6.32 1.08 47.35
C GLU A 500 -5.61 2.44 47.39
N PRO A 501 -6.36 3.55 47.57
CA PRO A 501 -5.76 4.87 47.72
C PRO A 501 -4.97 4.96 49.03
N ILE A 502 -3.91 5.79 49.03
CA ILE A 502 -3.16 6.09 50.24
C ILE A 502 -4.00 7.02 51.13
N THR A 503 -4.11 6.70 52.42
CA THR A 503 -4.84 7.54 53.38
C THR A 503 -4.17 8.92 53.56
N ILE A 504 -4.96 9.94 53.85
CA ILE A 504 -4.49 11.34 54.00
C ILE A 504 -3.37 11.45 55.05
N GLU A 505 -3.46 10.70 56.15
CA GLU A 505 -2.43 10.63 57.19
C GLU A 505 -1.09 10.11 56.65
N LYS A 506 -1.13 9.06 55.80
CA LYS A 506 0.05 8.48 55.16
C LYS A 506 0.61 9.38 54.06
N MET A 507 -0.25 10.13 53.35
CA MET A 507 0.19 11.17 52.40
C MET A 507 0.90 12.33 53.10
N HIS A 508 0.40 12.79 54.25
CA HIS A 508 1.10 13.80 55.05
C HIS A 508 2.47 13.31 55.54
N LEU A 509 2.56 12.03 55.96
CA LEU A 509 3.84 11.42 56.31
C LEU A 509 4.79 11.37 55.11
N LEU A 510 4.31 11.05 53.91
CA LEU A 510 5.11 11.08 52.67
C LEU A 510 5.67 12.49 52.40
N PHE A 511 4.87 13.54 52.59
CA PHE A 511 5.31 14.94 52.49
C PHE A 511 6.35 15.32 53.56
N VAL A 512 6.08 14.99 54.83
CA VAL A 512 6.94 15.35 55.97
C VAL A 512 8.26 14.56 55.97
N SER A 513 8.27 13.35 55.41
CA SER A 513 9.47 12.51 55.23
C SER A 513 10.48 13.08 54.24
N GLY A 514 10.14 14.19 53.56
CA GLY A 514 11.02 14.86 52.64
C GLY A 514 11.09 14.18 51.28
N ILE A 515 9.95 13.76 50.72
CA ILE A 515 9.81 13.61 49.25
C ILE A 515 9.92 15.02 48.65
N SER A 516 11.13 15.54 48.66
CA SER A 516 11.57 16.71 47.93
C SER A 516 11.64 16.31 46.45
N SER A 517 11.36 17.24 45.54
CA SER A 517 11.56 17.04 44.09
C SER A 517 12.96 16.51 43.77
N SER A 518 13.95 16.79 44.64
CA SER A 518 15.33 16.28 44.53
C SER A 518 15.45 14.76 44.56
N PHE A 519 14.52 14.04 45.20
CA PHE A 519 14.55 12.57 45.31
C PHE A 519 13.48 11.87 44.48
N ALA A 520 12.55 12.61 43.85
CA ALA A 520 11.44 12.05 43.09
C ALA A 520 11.92 11.10 41.98
N SER A 521 12.95 11.47 41.22
CA SER A 521 13.53 10.61 40.17
C SER A 521 14.12 9.30 40.72
N GLU A 522 14.81 9.36 41.86
CA GLU A 522 15.36 8.16 42.52
C GLU A 522 14.26 7.24 43.03
N ILE A 523 13.20 7.81 43.62
CA ILE A 523 12.05 7.08 44.13
C ILE A 523 11.28 6.43 42.98
N LEU A 524 10.95 7.17 41.92
CA LEU A 524 10.30 6.64 40.72
C LEU A 524 11.12 5.52 40.08
N SER A 525 12.43 5.69 39.92
CA SER A 525 13.33 4.65 39.42
C SER A 525 13.26 3.37 40.27
N SER A 526 13.22 3.52 41.59
CA SER A 526 13.13 2.40 42.53
C SER A 526 11.76 1.74 42.51
N LEU A 527 10.69 2.51 42.36
CA LEU A 527 9.33 2.02 42.21
C LEU A 527 9.14 1.28 40.89
N VAL A 528 9.70 1.75 39.77
CA VAL A 528 9.67 1.04 38.47
C VAL A 528 10.26 -0.36 38.62
N ILE A 529 11.42 -0.48 39.28
CA ILE A 529 12.07 -1.77 39.55
C ILE A 529 11.14 -2.67 40.37
N LEU A 530 10.54 -2.12 41.44
CA LEU A 530 9.62 -2.85 42.30
C LEU A 530 8.36 -3.31 41.57
N LEU A 531 7.71 -2.43 40.79
CA LEU A 531 6.54 -2.74 39.98
C LEU A 531 6.85 -3.86 38.95
N CYS A 532 8.01 -3.79 38.29
CA CYS A 532 8.48 -4.85 37.40
C CYS A 532 8.65 -6.19 38.12
N PHE A 533 9.19 -6.19 39.35
CA PHE A 533 9.35 -7.40 40.16
C PHE A 533 8.02 -7.99 40.62
N VAL A 534 7.08 -7.15 41.07
CA VAL A 534 5.73 -7.57 41.48
C VAL A 534 5.00 -8.20 40.29
N LYS A 535 5.05 -7.57 39.11
CA LYS A 535 4.50 -8.14 37.87
C LYS A 535 5.11 -9.50 37.54
N ARG A 536 6.45 -9.63 37.58
CA ARG A 536 7.16 -10.88 37.24
C ARG A 536 6.89 -12.01 38.22
N THR A 537 6.71 -11.71 39.49
CA THR A 537 6.45 -12.71 40.54
C THR A 537 4.96 -13.05 40.68
N ALA A 538 4.07 -12.33 39.99
CA ALA A 538 2.62 -12.53 40.01
C ALA A 538 2.03 -12.63 41.41
N VAL A 539 2.54 -11.82 42.35
CA VAL A 539 2.10 -11.84 43.75
C VAL A 539 0.70 -11.25 43.84
N GLY A 540 -0.28 -12.04 44.28
CA GLY A 540 -1.69 -11.62 44.39
C GLY A 540 -2.08 -11.06 45.77
N ASP A 541 -1.23 -11.19 46.79
CA ASP A 541 -1.51 -10.69 48.13
C ASP A 541 -1.10 -9.22 48.29
N GLY A 542 -2.10 -8.34 48.25
CA GLY A 542 -1.94 -6.89 48.41
C GLY A 542 -1.59 -6.43 49.83
N GLU A 543 -1.75 -7.29 50.84
CA GLU A 543 -1.54 -6.93 52.25
C GLU A 543 -0.07 -7.03 52.69
N ILE A 544 0.79 -7.57 51.83
CA ILE A 544 2.23 -7.67 52.11
C ILE A 544 2.81 -6.24 52.25
N PRO A 545 3.48 -5.92 53.36
CA PRO A 545 4.18 -4.64 53.51
C PRO A 545 5.28 -4.49 52.44
N ILE A 546 5.37 -3.33 51.79
CA ILE A 546 6.39 -3.07 50.76
C ILE A 546 7.80 -3.31 51.33
N LYS A 547 8.05 -2.83 52.55
CA LYS A 547 9.29 -3.06 53.30
C LYS A 547 9.63 -4.55 53.41
N GLY A 548 8.62 -5.34 53.79
CA GLY A 548 8.73 -6.79 53.97
C GLY A 548 8.83 -7.56 52.64
N TYR A 549 8.36 -6.99 51.55
CA TYR A 549 8.50 -7.58 50.22
C TYR A 549 9.90 -7.31 49.64
N VAL A 550 10.38 -6.06 49.71
CA VAL A 550 11.72 -5.66 49.26
C VAL A 550 12.82 -6.44 50.00
N SER A 551 12.65 -6.68 51.31
CA SER A 551 13.64 -7.42 52.10
C SER A 551 13.69 -8.93 51.81
N ARG A 552 12.65 -9.52 51.21
CA ARG A 552 12.63 -10.95 50.83
C ARG A 552 13.49 -11.24 49.61
N TRP A 553 13.74 -10.26 48.77
CA TRP A 553 14.44 -10.44 47.50
C TRP A 553 15.82 -9.78 47.53
N MET A 554 16.87 -10.58 47.34
CA MET A 554 18.27 -10.11 47.35
C MET A 554 18.56 -9.04 46.27
N ILE A 555 17.79 -9.01 45.19
CA ILE A 555 17.91 -8.00 44.12
C ILE A 555 17.24 -6.68 44.51
N LEU A 556 16.19 -6.73 45.34
CA LEU A 556 15.48 -5.54 45.81
C LEU A 556 16.11 -4.95 47.07
N SER A 557 16.88 -5.72 47.83
CA SER A 557 17.57 -5.22 49.02
C SER A 557 18.58 -4.11 48.71
N SER A 558 19.12 -4.04 47.48
CA SER A 558 19.95 -2.91 47.03
C SER A 558 19.17 -1.59 46.95
N LEU A 559 17.83 -1.61 46.91
CA LEU A 559 17.01 -0.40 46.94
C LEU A 559 17.05 0.28 48.32
N TYR A 560 17.44 -0.42 49.40
CA TYR A 560 17.66 0.21 50.71
C TYR A 560 18.88 1.13 50.74
N ALA A 561 19.83 0.96 49.81
CA ALA A 561 21.00 1.84 49.71
C ALA A 561 20.64 3.23 49.14
N ARG A 562 19.43 3.39 48.59
CA ARG A 562 18.92 4.63 48.00
C ARG A 562 18.27 5.47 49.10
N GLU A 563 18.80 6.66 49.35
CA GLU A 563 18.42 7.48 50.50
C GLU A 563 16.95 7.91 50.42
N GLY A 564 16.48 8.30 49.23
CA GLY A 564 15.07 8.68 49.01
C GLY A 564 14.12 7.51 49.20
N PHE A 565 14.48 6.33 48.67
CA PHE A 565 13.62 5.14 48.77
C PHE A 565 13.60 4.51 50.17
N SER A 566 14.71 4.53 50.90
CA SER A 566 14.80 3.99 52.26
C SER A 566 13.98 4.77 53.29
N ARG A 567 13.90 6.11 53.16
CA ARG A 567 13.03 6.97 53.98
C ARG A 567 11.56 6.59 53.78
N PHE A 568 11.19 6.29 52.54
CA PHE A 568 9.85 5.84 52.16
C PHE A 568 9.47 4.47 52.75
N LEU A 569 10.40 3.50 52.77
CA LEU A 569 10.15 2.13 53.23
C LEU A 569 9.77 2.03 54.72
N ASN A 570 9.99 3.08 55.51
CA ASN A 570 9.60 3.11 56.92
C ASN A 570 8.13 3.51 57.15
N ILE A 571 7.42 3.94 56.10
CA ILE A 571 5.99 4.20 56.14
C ILE A 571 5.26 2.87 55.97
N ASP A 572 4.20 2.63 56.75
CA ASP A 572 3.37 1.42 56.68
C ASP A 572 2.56 1.38 55.37
N LEU A 573 3.23 1.07 54.27
CA LEU A 573 2.63 0.91 52.95
C LEU A 573 2.74 -0.55 52.50
N ARG A 574 1.68 -1.03 51.86
CA ARG A 574 1.49 -2.40 51.42
C ARG A 574 1.44 -2.44 49.89
N LEU A 575 1.56 -3.62 49.28
CA LEU A 575 1.56 -3.77 47.82
C LEU A 575 0.27 -3.23 47.17
N LYS A 576 -0.86 -3.20 47.89
CA LYS A 576 -2.10 -2.56 47.43
C LYS A 576 -2.03 -1.04 47.27
N HIS A 577 -1.00 -0.38 47.80
CA HIS A 577 -0.81 1.08 47.64
C HIS A 577 0.22 1.42 46.54
N LEU A 578 0.77 0.44 45.82
CA LEU A 578 1.90 0.64 44.90
C LEU A 578 1.57 1.57 43.74
N VAL A 579 0.40 1.41 43.15
CA VAL A 579 -0.01 2.26 42.05
C VAL A 579 -0.24 3.69 42.55
N ALA A 580 -1.11 3.88 43.56
CA ALA A 580 -1.40 5.20 44.11
C ALA A 580 -0.13 5.95 44.58
N LEU A 581 0.86 5.21 45.08
CA LEU A 581 2.17 5.76 45.43
C LEU A 581 2.94 6.25 44.21
N TYR A 582 3.01 5.41 43.18
CA TYR A 582 3.75 5.76 41.98
C TYR A 582 3.12 6.98 41.28
N GLU A 583 1.79 7.01 41.19
CA GLU A 583 1.01 8.17 40.70
C GLU A 583 1.33 9.43 41.51
N PHE A 584 1.33 9.33 42.85
CA PHE A 584 1.65 10.45 43.74
C PHE A 584 3.06 11.01 43.53
N VAL A 585 4.07 10.15 43.35
CA VAL A 585 5.46 10.62 43.18
C VAL A 585 5.70 11.18 41.77
N GLU A 586 5.01 10.69 40.74
CA GLU A 586 5.13 11.23 39.37
C GLU A 586 4.45 12.59 39.20
N GLU A 587 3.48 12.93 40.05
CA GLU A 587 2.81 14.23 40.07
C GLU A 587 3.58 15.35 40.83
N GLN A 588 4.62 15.01 41.61
CA GLN A 588 5.48 15.97 42.33
C GLN A 588 6.69 16.39 41.50
#